data_AF-A0A945DA39-F1
#
_entry.id   AF-A0A945DA39-F1
#
_cell.length_a   1.000
_cell.length_b   1.000
_cell.length_c   1.000
_cell.angle_alpha   90.00
_cell.angle_beta   90.00
_cell.angle_gamma   90.00
#
_symmetry.space_group_name_H-M   'P 1'
#
loop_
_entity.id
_entity.type
_entity.pdbx_description
1 polymer ?
#
loop_
_entity_poly.entity_id
_entity_poly.type
_entity_poly.pdbx_seq_one_letter_code
_entity_poly.pdbx_strand_id
1 'polypeptide(L)'
;SNRLHQVFLNIILNAVQAIHSKGSISIITRQADFTNKAGLRTQGIEIKVENNGPEIPATIQQQIFDTFFTTKKEGLGLGLSITLNIINEHDGMLSLTSDSHKTTFTVYLPRG
;
A
#
# COMPACT_ATOMS: atom_id res chain seq x y z
N SER A 1 4.48 1.22 19.73
CA SER A 1 3.34 1.33 18.80
C SER A 1 3.42 0.19 17.79
N ASN A 2 2.44 -0.71 17.72
CA ASN A 2 2.42 -1.86 16.80
C ASN A 2 1.61 -1.57 15.51
N ARG A 3 1.34 -0.29 15.21
CA ARG A 3 0.42 0.11 14.13
C ARG A 3 1.01 -0.13 12.74
N LEU A 4 2.32 0.00 12.58
CA LEU A 4 2.99 -0.33 11.32
C LEU A 4 2.89 -1.83 10.98
N HIS A 5 2.82 -2.71 11.98
CA HIS A 5 2.56 -4.13 11.74
C HIS A 5 1.19 -4.34 11.08
N GLN A 6 0.16 -3.61 11.54
CA GLN A 6 -1.17 -3.66 10.94
C GLN A 6 -1.18 -3.14 9.49
N VAL A 7 -0.40 -2.09 9.18
CA VAL A 7 -0.22 -1.58 7.81
C VAL A 7 0.26 -2.69 6.89
N PHE A 8 1.37 -3.34 7.23
CA PHE A 8 1.97 -4.34 6.36
C PHE A 8 1.14 -5.62 6.31
N LEU A 9 0.50 -6.03 7.42
CA LEU A 9 -0.47 -7.13 7.39
C LEU A 9 -1.62 -6.85 6.42
N ASN A 10 -2.22 -5.66 6.46
CA ASN A 10 -3.32 -5.32 5.56
C ASN A 10 -2.89 -5.36 4.08
N ILE A 11 -1.73 -4.81 3.76
CA ILE A 11 -1.20 -4.78 2.39
C ILE A 11 -0.86 -6.20 1.92
N ILE A 12 -0.16 -6.99 2.75
CA ILE A 12 0.25 -8.36 2.40
C ILE A 12 -0.98 -9.27 2.26
N LEU A 13 -1.96 -9.17 3.17
CA LEU A 13 -3.21 -9.93 3.05
C LEU A 13 -3.98 -9.57 1.78
N ASN A 14 -4.00 -8.28 1.40
CA ASN A 14 -4.59 -7.88 0.12
C ASN A 14 -3.88 -8.52 -1.07
N ALA A 15 -2.54 -8.55 -1.06
CA ALA A 15 -1.73 -9.21 -2.09
C ALA A 15 -2.00 -10.73 -2.15
N VAL A 16 -2.05 -11.41 -0.99
CA VAL A 16 -2.39 -12.84 -0.91
C VAL A 16 -3.78 -13.11 -1.47
N GLN A 17 -4.77 -12.32 -1.08
CA GLN A 17 -6.16 -12.50 -1.52
C GLN A 17 -6.38 -12.16 -3.00
N ALA A 18 -5.53 -11.31 -3.57
CA ALA A 18 -5.55 -11.03 -5.00
C ALA A 18 -4.99 -12.20 -5.84
N ILE A 19 -4.07 -12.98 -5.27
CA ILE A 19 -3.48 -14.14 -5.95
C ILE A 19 -4.44 -15.34 -5.80
N HIS A 20 -5.05 -15.79 -6.89
CA HIS A 20 -6.02 -16.89 -6.85
C HIS A 20 -5.39 -18.27 -6.61
N SER A 21 -4.26 -18.60 -7.25
CA SER A 21 -3.70 -19.96 -7.21
C SER A 21 -2.17 -20.00 -7.22
N LYS A 22 -1.54 -19.48 -8.26
CA LYS A 22 -0.08 -19.32 -8.35
C LYS A 22 0.26 -17.85 -8.51
N GLY A 23 1.19 -17.39 -7.69
CA GLY A 23 1.70 -16.03 -7.74
C GLY A 23 2.91 -15.87 -6.84
N SER A 24 3.44 -14.66 -6.82
CA SER A 24 4.57 -14.26 -6.01
C SER A 24 4.25 -12.94 -5.35
N ILE A 25 4.66 -12.80 -4.09
CA ILE A 25 4.68 -11.54 -3.38
C ILE A 25 6.14 -11.18 -3.13
N SER A 26 6.55 -9.97 -3.50
CA SER A 26 7.88 -9.45 -3.24
C SER A 26 7.80 -8.27 -2.29
N ILE A 27 8.68 -8.25 -1.28
CA ILE A 27 8.83 -7.11 -0.37
C ILE A 27 10.22 -6.54 -0.59
N ILE A 28 10.28 -5.30 -1.04
CA ILE A 28 11.52 -4.61 -1.37
C ILE A 28 11.64 -3.41 -0.45
N THR A 29 12.80 -3.24 0.18
CA THR A 29 13.08 -2.09 1.04
C THR A 29 14.34 -1.40 0.58
N ARG A 30 14.34 -0.06 0.61
CA ARG A 30 15.53 0.73 0.36
C ARG A 30 15.46 2.06 1.11
N GLN A 31 16.63 2.64 1.37
CA GLN A 31 16.70 4.06 1.73
C GLN A 31 16.25 4.88 0.51
N ALA A 32 15.44 5.89 0.77
CA ALA A 32 14.95 6.79 -0.26
C ALA A 32 14.79 8.19 0.32
N ASP A 33 14.99 9.20 -0.52
CA ASP A 33 14.61 10.56 -0.20
C ASP A 33 13.25 10.85 -0.81
N PHE A 34 12.40 11.54 -0.08
CA PHE A 34 11.07 11.95 -0.53
C PHE A 34 10.89 13.45 -0.39
N THR A 35 10.39 14.08 -1.45
CA THR A 35 10.00 15.49 -1.42
C THR A 35 8.48 15.55 -1.28
N ASN A 36 8.01 16.08 -0.15
CA ASN A 36 6.57 16.24 0.06
C ASN A 36 6.00 17.40 -0.80
N LYS A 37 4.67 17.59 -0.76
CA LYS A 37 3.99 18.65 -1.53
C LYS A 37 4.44 20.07 -1.20
N ALA A 38 5.04 20.29 -0.03
CA ALA A 38 5.60 21.58 0.39
C ALA A 38 7.05 21.79 -0.09
N GLY A 39 7.62 20.85 -0.85
CA GLY A 39 9.01 20.92 -1.34
C GLY A 39 10.06 20.50 -0.31
N LEU A 40 9.66 20.03 0.88
CA LEU A 40 10.59 19.56 1.90
C LEU A 40 11.10 18.16 1.55
N ARG A 41 12.41 18.02 1.40
CA ARG A 41 13.08 16.73 1.20
C ARG A 41 13.36 16.09 2.56
N THR A 42 12.84 14.90 2.77
CA THR A 42 13.13 14.06 3.93
C THR A 42 13.87 12.81 3.48
N GLN A 43 14.77 12.31 4.32
CA GLN A 43 15.35 10.98 4.16
C GLN A 43 14.43 9.98 4.85
N GLY A 44 14.34 8.77 4.33
CA GLY A 44 13.47 7.76 4.91
C GLY A 44 13.69 6.38 4.31
N ILE A 45 12.71 5.52 4.52
CA ILE A 45 12.66 4.17 3.97
C ILE A 45 11.47 4.08 3.02
N GLU A 46 11.73 3.60 1.81
CA GLU A 46 10.70 3.14 0.88
C GLU A 46 10.56 1.62 1.03
N ILE A 47 9.32 1.17 1.20
CA ILE A 47 8.92 -0.23 1.25
C ILE A 47 7.92 -0.46 0.12
N LYS A 48 8.22 -1.41 -0.77
CA LYS A 48 7.31 -1.87 -1.81
C LYS A 48 6.81 -3.26 -1.50
N VAL A 49 5.50 -3.46 -1.61
CA VAL A 49 4.87 -4.78 -1.62
C VAL A 49 4.28 -5.01 -3.00
N GLU A 50 4.93 -5.89 -3.77
CA GLU A 50 4.54 -6.23 -5.13
C GLU A 50 3.85 -7.59 -5.17
N ASN A 51 2.79 -7.74 -5.96
CA ASN A 51 2.19 -9.02 -6.30
C ASN A 51 1.84 -9.10 -7.79
N ASN A 52 1.80 -10.30 -8.33
CA ASN A 52 1.40 -10.58 -9.72
C ASN A 52 -0.06 -11.12 -9.80
N GLY A 53 -0.93 -10.56 -8.97
CA GLY A 53 -2.37 -10.79 -9.06
C GLY A 53 -2.99 -9.99 -10.22
N PRO A 54 -4.33 -10.01 -10.36
CA PRO A 54 -5.02 -9.26 -11.39
C PRO A 54 -4.80 -7.75 -11.22
N GLU A 55 -4.77 -7.04 -12.33
CA GLU A 55 -4.71 -5.58 -12.36
C GLU A 55 -5.89 -4.96 -11.59
N ILE A 56 -5.61 -3.92 -10.80
CA ILE A 56 -6.64 -3.05 -10.25
C ILE A 56 -6.97 -1.99 -11.31
N PRO A 57 -8.22 -1.93 -11.84
CA PRO A 57 -8.58 -0.97 -12.86
C PRO A 57 -8.30 0.47 -12.44
N ALA A 58 -7.73 1.27 -13.33
CA ALA A 58 -7.37 2.66 -13.07
C ALA A 58 -8.54 3.50 -12.50
N THR A 59 -9.77 3.17 -12.88
CA THR A 59 -11.00 3.83 -12.42
C THR A 59 -11.25 3.69 -10.91
N ILE A 60 -10.72 2.64 -10.27
CA ILE A 60 -10.93 2.36 -8.85
C ILE A 60 -9.66 2.51 -8.01
N GLN A 61 -8.48 2.72 -8.60
CA GLN A 61 -7.20 2.78 -7.87
C GLN A 61 -7.15 3.86 -6.79
N GLN A 62 -7.88 4.98 -6.96
CA GLN A 62 -8.00 5.99 -5.89
C GLN A 62 -9.05 5.58 -4.85
N GLN A 63 -10.17 4.99 -5.28
CA GLN A 63 -11.29 4.62 -4.42
C GLN A 63 -10.95 3.47 -3.46
N ILE A 64 -9.96 2.63 -3.76
CA ILE A 64 -9.57 1.53 -2.86
C ILE A 64 -9.11 1.98 -1.46
N PHE A 65 -8.73 3.25 -1.32
CA PHE A 65 -8.34 3.85 -0.05
C PHE A 65 -9.52 4.44 0.72
N ASP A 66 -10.70 4.55 0.09
CA ASP A 66 -11.91 5.05 0.72
C ASP A 66 -12.45 4.06 1.74
N THR A 67 -13.03 4.59 2.81
CA THR A 67 -13.62 3.76 3.86
C THR A 67 -14.85 3.02 3.32
N PHE A 68 -14.95 1.72 3.61
CA PHE A 68 -15.99 0.81 3.14
C PHE A 68 -15.93 0.43 1.65
N PHE A 69 -14.97 0.96 0.89
CA PHE A 69 -14.77 0.50 -0.48
C PHE A 69 -14.20 -0.91 -0.49
N THR A 70 -14.87 -1.83 -1.19
CA THR A 70 -14.32 -3.16 -1.46
C THR A 70 -14.92 -3.77 -2.72
N THR A 71 -14.13 -4.58 -3.41
CA THR A 71 -14.58 -5.47 -4.48
C THR A 71 -14.77 -6.91 -4.00
N LYS A 72 -14.48 -7.19 -2.73
CA LYS A 72 -14.53 -8.52 -2.12
C LYS A 72 -15.91 -8.75 -1.51
N LYS A 73 -16.53 -9.91 -1.79
CA LYS A 73 -17.87 -10.25 -1.29
C LYS A 73 -18.02 -10.21 0.24
N GLU A 74 -16.96 -10.54 0.98
CA GLU A 74 -16.95 -10.61 2.45
C GLU A 74 -16.04 -9.55 3.10
N GLY A 75 -15.61 -8.53 2.36
CA GLY A 75 -14.74 -7.47 2.87
C GLY A 75 -15.54 -6.30 3.46
N LEU A 76 -15.15 -5.80 4.64
CA LEU A 76 -15.71 -4.55 5.18
C LEU A 76 -15.13 -3.28 4.55
N GLY A 77 -14.08 -3.39 3.72
CA GLY A 77 -13.45 -2.22 3.08
C GLY A 77 -12.73 -1.27 4.05
N LEU A 78 -12.27 -1.77 5.20
CA LEU A 78 -11.61 -0.96 6.22
C LEU A 78 -10.08 -1.05 6.21
N GLY A 79 -9.52 -2.08 5.59
CA GLY A 79 -8.08 -2.37 5.70
C GLY A 79 -7.20 -1.24 5.17
N LEU A 80 -7.43 -0.82 3.92
CA LEU A 80 -6.59 0.20 3.27
C LEU A 80 -6.84 1.61 3.78
N SER A 81 -8.05 1.94 4.23
CA SER A 81 -8.33 3.24 4.86
C SER A 81 -7.63 3.36 6.22
N ILE A 82 -7.64 2.29 7.03
CA ILE A 82 -6.84 2.23 8.27
C ILE A 82 -5.35 2.34 7.96
N THR A 83 -4.87 1.62 6.93
CA THR A 83 -3.47 1.71 6.50
C THR A 83 -3.09 3.14 6.12
N LEU A 84 -3.91 3.83 5.33
CA LEU A 84 -3.67 5.21 4.93
C LEU A 84 -3.62 6.15 6.14
N ASN A 85 -4.54 6.00 7.09
CA ASN A 85 -4.54 6.79 8.32
C ASN A 85 -3.27 6.56 9.16
N ILE A 86 -2.87 5.30 9.35
CA ILE A 86 -1.64 4.98 10.10
C ILE A 86 -0.43 5.60 9.41
N ILE A 87 -0.31 5.50 8.09
CA ILE A 87 0.81 6.09 7.35
C ILE A 87 0.84 7.61 7.45
N ASN A 88 -0.32 8.27 7.33
CA ASN A 88 -0.43 9.72 7.50
C ASN A 88 -0.01 10.17 8.91
N GLU A 89 -0.38 9.41 9.95
CA GLU A 89 0.05 9.70 11.34
C GLU A 89 1.57 9.55 11.57
N HIS A 90 2.29 8.92 10.64
CA HIS A 90 3.76 8.81 10.66
C HIS A 90 4.43 9.77 9.65
N ASP A 91 3.71 10.78 9.15
CA ASP A 91 4.18 11.70 8.10
C ASP A 91 4.67 10.98 6.84
N GLY A 92 4.18 9.76 6.62
CA GLY A 92 4.55 8.90 5.52
C GLY A 92 3.69 9.14 4.29
N MET A 93 3.95 8.34 3.26
CA MET A 93 3.14 8.31 2.04
C MET A 93 2.77 6.87 1.71
N LEU A 94 1.53 6.65 1.29
CA LEU A 94 1.07 5.41 0.70
C LEU A 94 0.62 5.68 -0.73
N SER A 95 1.08 4.87 -1.67
CA SER A 95 0.62 4.91 -3.06
C SER A 95 0.45 3.51 -3.63
N LEU A 96 -0.31 3.43 -4.72
CA LEU A 96 -0.51 2.21 -5.49
C LEU A 96 -0.15 2.49 -6.95
N THR A 97 0.53 1.53 -7.58
CA THR A 97 0.52 1.39 -9.04
C THR A 97 0.06 -0.02 -9.37
N SER A 98 -0.78 -0.17 -10.40
CA SER A 98 -1.17 -1.49 -10.90
C SER A 98 -1.23 -1.45 -12.42
N ASP A 99 -0.66 -2.48 -13.03
CA ASP A 99 -0.72 -2.76 -14.46
C ASP A 99 -1.03 -4.26 -14.70
N SER A 100 -0.99 -4.69 -15.96
CA SER A 100 -1.26 -6.07 -16.37
C SER A 100 -0.24 -7.10 -15.87
N HIS A 101 0.90 -6.66 -15.32
CA HIS A 101 1.97 -7.52 -14.85
C HIS A 101 2.03 -7.59 -13.32
N LYS A 102 1.84 -6.46 -12.64
CA LYS A 102 1.94 -6.38 -11.18
C LYS A 102 1.07 -5.28 -10.58
N THR A 103 0.74 -5.50 -9.30
CA THR A 103 0.24 -4.49 -8.38
C THR A 103 1.34 -4.19 -7.36
N THR A 104 1.62 -2.91 -7.12
CA THR A 104 2.66 -2.45 -6.20
C THR A 104 2.10 -1.42 -5.24
N PHE A 105 2.04 -1.77 -3.96
CA PHE A 105 1.85 -0.80 -2.89
C PHE A 105 3.22 -0.24 -2.50
N THR A 106 3.36 1.08 -2.54
CA THR A 106 4.58 1.77 -2.09
C THR A 106 4.27 2.55 -0.82
N VAL A 107 4.99 2.23 0.24
CA VAL A 107 4.99 2.94 1.52
C VAL A 107 6.30 3.70 1.64
N TYR A 108 6.23 4.98 1.92
CA TYR A 108 7.38 5.78 2.36
C TYR A 108 7.19 6.18 3.83
N LEU A 109 8.23 6.01 4.62
CA LEU A 109 8.28 6.46 6.02
C LEU A 109 9.51 7.36 6.21
N PRO A 110 9.34 8.61 6.66
CA PRO A 110 10.47 9.50 6.94
C PRO A 110 11.29 8.96 8.13
N ARG A 111 12.59 9.25 8.11
CA ARG A 111 13.49 9.05 9.24
C ARG A 111 13.19 10.15 10.27
N GLY A 112 12.84 9.74 11.49
CA GLY A 112 12.67 10.64 12.63
C GLY A 112 13.98 11.29 13.07
#